data_AF-Q30BZ8-F1
#
_entry.id   AF-Q30BZ8-F1
#
_cell.length_a   1.000
_cell.length_b   1.000
_cell.length_c   1.000
_cell.angle_alpha   90.00
_cell.angle_beta   90.00
_cell.angle_gamma   90.00
#
_symmetry.space_group_name_H-M   'P 1'
#
loop_
_entity.id
_entity.type
_entity.pdbx_description
1 polymer ?
#
loop_
_entity_poly.entity_id
_entity_poly.type
_entity_poly.pdbx_seq_one_letter_code
_entity_poly.pdbx_strand_id
1 'polypeptide(L)' 'AIGLLRTHGFDGLDLFFLYPGLRGSPRRDRWNFLFLLEELLLAFRREAQLTMRPRLLLSAAVSADPHV' A
#
# COMPACT_ATOMS: atom_id res chain seq x y z
N ALA A 1 9.56 -0.73 1.24
CA ALA A 1 8.76 -1.80 0.60
C ALA A 1 9.50 -2.46 -0.57
N ILE A 2 9.79 -1.74 -1.66
CA ILE A 2 10.36 -2.28 -2.91
C ILE A 2 11.53 -3.26 -2.70
N GLY A 3 12.59 -2.83 -1.99
CA GLY A 3 13.76 -3.68 -1.77
C GLY A 3 13.42 -5.01 -1.11
N LEU A 4 12.59 -4.99 -0.06
CA LEU A 4 12.15 -6.20 0.63
C LEU A 4 11.40 -7.15 -0.31
N LEU A 5 10.44 -6.61 -1.08
CA LEU A 5 9.62 -7.40 -2.01
C LEU A 5 10.48 -8.04 -3.11
N ARG A 6 11.39 -7.26 -3.70
CA ARG A 6 12.29 -7.75 -4.75
C ARG A 6 13.30 -8.76 -4.23
N THR A 7 13.87 -8.54 -3.05
CA THR A 7 14.83 -9.46 -2.41
C THR A 7 14.21 -10.83 -2.15
N HIS A 8 12.93 -10.87 -1.75
CA HIS A 8 12.24 -12.11 -1.43
C HIS A 8 11.37 -12.67 -2.57
N GLY A 9 11.42 -12.07 -3.76
CA GLY A 9 10.69 -12.57 -4.93
C GLY A 9 9.17 -12.40 -4.84
N PHE A 10 8.65 -11.45 -4.06
CA PHE A 10 7.24 -11.14 -4.04
C PHE A 10 6.84 -10.26 -5.24
N ASP A 11 5.64 -10.50 -5.76
CA ASP A 11 5.07 -9.74 -6.87
C ASP A 11 4.32 -8.48 -6.43
N GLY A 12 4.08 -8.28 -5.13
CA GLY A 12 3.32 -7.12 -4.65
C GLY A 12 3.20 -7.03 -3.14
N LEU A 13 2.47 -6.00 -2.70
CA LEU A 13 2.19 -5.70 -1.31
C LEU A 13 0.68 -5.65 -1.08
N ASP A 14 0.22 -6.39 -0.07
CA ASP A 14 -1.12 -6.24 0.48
C ASP A 14 -1.08 -5.48 1.80
N LEU A 15 -1.85 -4.41 1.91
CA LEU A 15 -1.96 -3.61 3.14
C LEU A 15 -3.14 -4.08 3.98
N PHE A 16 -2.87 -4.57 5.19
CA PHE A 16 -3.88 -4.99 6.15
C PHE A 16 -3.89 -4.08 7.38
N PHE A 17 -4.48 -2.89 7.23
CA PHE A 17 -4.64 -1.92 8.33
C PHE A 17 -6.08 -1.95 8.84
N LEU A 18 -6.28 -2.36 10.10
CA LEU A 18 -7.59 -2.44 10.76
C LEU A 18 -7.75 -1.38 11.88
N TYR A 19 -8.26 -0.18 11.65
CA TYR A 19 -8.55 0.47 10.38
C TYR A 19 -8.06 1.93 10.47
N PRO A 20 -7.68 2.58 9.35
CA PRO A 20 -7.26 3.98 9.38
C PRO A 20 -8.32 4.88 10.04
N GLY A 21 -7.94 5.59 11.10
CA GLY A 21 -8.85 6.46 11.86
C GLY A 21 -9.76 5.76 12.87
N LEU A 22 -9.57 4.46 13.10
CA LEU A 22 -10.32 3.65 14.07
C LEU A 22 -9.38 2.76 14.89
N ARG A 23 -9.91 2.12 15.95
CA ARG A 23 -9.16 1.17 16.80
C ARG A 23 -7.86 1.75 17.38
N GLY A 24 -7.91 3.02 17.79
CA GLY A 24 -6.75 3.75 18.34
C GLY A 24 -5.93 4.50 17.28
N SER A 25 -6.18 4.30 15.98
CA SER A 25 -5.60 5.13 14.93
C SER A 25 -6.24 6.53 14.94
N PRO A 26 -5.44 7.61 14.94
CA PRO A 26 -5.94 8.98 14.84
C PRO A 26 -6.78 9.22 13.57
N ARG A 27 -7.84 10.05 13.66
CA ARG A 27 -8.72 10.38 12.51
C ARG A 27 -7.97 10.82 11.24
N ARG A 28 -6.84 11.51 11.38
CA ARG A 28 -6.00 11.95 10.25
C ARG A 28 -5.44 10.79 9.42
N ASP A 29 -5.36 9.59 9.99
CA ASP A 29 -4.81 8.43 9.29
C ASP A 29 -5.71 7.94 8.16
N ARG A 30 -6.99 8.32 8.12
CA ARG A 30 -7.82 8.12 6.92
C ARG A 30 -7.19 8.79 5.70
N TRP A 31 -6.73 10.03 5.85
CA TRP A 31 -6.04 10.77 4.78
C TRP A 31 -4.60 10.28 4.60
N ASN A 32 -3.88 10.01 5.68
CA ASN A 32 -2.51 9.47 5.57
C ASN A 32 -2.50 8.11 4.83
N PHE A 33 -3.52 7.27 5.02
CA PHE A 33 -3.64 6.01 4.31
C PHE A 33 -3.87 6.21 2.82
N LEU A 34 -4.67 7.21 2.42
CA LEU A 34 -4.80 7.62 1.02
C LEU A 34 -3.44 8.03 0.43
N PHE A 35 -2.72 8.93 1.10
CA PHE A 35 -1.40 9.38 0.62
C PHE A 35 -0.40 8.23 0.54
N LEU A 36 -0.40 7.32 1.52
CA LEU A 36 0.43 6.12 1.50
C LEU A 36 0.15 5.25 0.26
N LEU A 37 -1.12 5.05 -0.11
CA LEU A 37 -1.48 4.28 -1.30
C LEU A 37 -0.99 4.95 -2.59
N GLU A 38 -1.16 6.27 -2.70
CA GLU A 38 -0.70 7.06 -3.85
C GLU A 38 0.83 7.02 -3.99
N GLU A 39 1.55 7.22 -2.89
CA GLU A 39 3.01 7.19 -2.85
C GLU A 39 3.56 5.80 -3.19
N LEU A 40 2.96 4.72 -2.66
CA LEU A 40 3.35 3.35 -2.99
C LEU A 40 3.11 3.03 -4.47
N LEU A 41 1.94 3.38 -5.01
CA LEU A 41 1.63 3.16 -6.41
C LEU A 41 2.59 3.92 -7.33
N LEU A 42 2.90 5.18 -6.99
CA LEU A 42 3.86 6.00 -7.72
C LEU A 42 5.28 5.41 -7.66
N ALA A 43 5.72 4.99 -6.47
CA ALA A 43 7.02 4.37 -6.28
C ALA A 43 7.14 3.05 -7.07
N PHE A 44 6.11 2.21 -7.05
CA PHE A 44 6.09 0.96 -7.82
C PHE A 44 6.12 1.23 -9.33
N ARG A 45 5.38 2.23 -9.83
CA ARG A 45 5.44 2.63 -11.26
C ARG A 45 6.84 3.10 -11.64
N ARG A 46 7.46 3.95 -10.83
CA ARG A 46 8.82 4.46 -11.07
C ARG A 46 9.86 3.34 -11.08
N GLU A 47 9.79 2.43 -10.11
CA GLU A 47 10.72 1.30 -10.07
C GLU A 47 10.56 0.37 -11.28
N ALA A 48 9.32 0.09 -11.71
CA ALA A 48 9.07 -0.72 -12.90
C ALA A 48 9.70 -0.09 -14.15
N GLN A 49 9.56 1.23 -14.31
CA GLN A 49 10.17 1.97 -15.42
C GLN A 49 11.70 1.95 -15.37
N LEU A 50 12.31 2.18 -14.21
CA LEU A 50 13.77 2.23 -14.06
C LEU A 50 14.45 0.87 -14.21
N THR A 51 13.77 -0.21 -13.80
CA THR A 51 14.34 -1.56 -13.77
C THR A 51 13.92 -2.44 -14.94
N MET A 52 12.97 -1.98 -15.77
CA MET A 52 12.34 -2.76 -16.84
C MET A 52 11.72 -4.07 -16.34
N ARG A 53 11.28 -4.10 -15.08
CA ARG A 53 10.58 -5.25 -14.47
C ARG A 53 9.07 -5.01 -14.44
N PRO A 54 8.25 -6.08 -14.37
CA PRO A 54 6.83 -5.93 -14.07
C PRO A 54 6.61 -5.14 -12.78
N ARG A 55 5.69 -4.17 -12.82
CA ARG A 55 5.34 -3.35 -11.66
C ARG A 55 4.81 -4.21 -10.53
N LEU A 56 5.30 -3.97 -9.32
CA LEU A 56 4.75 -4.58 -8.11
C LEU A 56 3.25 -4.29 -7.97
N LEU A 57 2.47 -5.31 -7.63
CA LEU A 57 1.05 -5.21 -7.33
C LEU A 57 0.85 -4.48 -6.00
N LEU A 58 -0.26 -3.75 -5.88
CA LEU A 58 -0.67 -3.07 -4.65
C LEU A 58 -2.14 -3.41 -4.41
N SER A 59 -2.43 -4.00 -3.27
CA SER A 59 -3.78 -4.30 -2.80
C SER A 59 -3.94 -3.87 -1.34
N ALA A 60 -5.17 -3.88 -0.85
CA ALA A 60 -5.48 -3.69 0.54
C ALA A 60 -6.67 -4.56 0.92
N ALA A 61 -6.57 -5.22 2.07
CA ALA A 61 -7.71 -5.85 2.72
C ALA A 61 -8.48 -4.79 3.53
N VAL A 62 -9.74 -4.57 3.15
CA VAL A 62 -10.61 -3.50 3.67
C VAL A 62 -11.83 -4.07 4.40
N SER A 63 -12.48 -3.23 5.20
CA SER A 63 -13.72 -3.60 5.88
C SER A 63 -14.88 -3.77 4.89
N ALA A 64 -15.78 -4.70 5.20
CA ALA A 64 -17.10 -4.78 4.56
C ALA A 64 -18.12 -3.81 5.19
N ASP A 65 -17.86 -3.32 6.42
CA ASP A 65 -18.70 -2.35 7.10
C ASP A 65 -18.51 -0.95 6.47
N PRO A 66 -19.56 -0.31 5.92
CA PRO A 66 -19.47 1.01 5.28
C PRO A 66 -19.20 2.16 6.27
N HIS A 67 -19.25 1.92 7.58
CA HIS A 67 -19.00 2.92 8.62
C HIS A 67 -17.56 2.93 9.14
N VAL A 68 -16.75 1.99 8.67
CA VAL A 68 -15.31 1.94 8.92
C VAL A 68 -14.58 2.97 8.04
#